data_AF-A0A7Z9XPG5-F1
#
_entry.id   AF-A0A7Z9XPG5-F1
#
_cell.length_a   1.000
_cell.length_b   1.000
_cell.length_c   1.000
_cell.angle_alpha   90.00
_cell.angle_beta   90.00
_cell.angle_gamma   90.00
#
_symmetry.space_group_name_H-M   'P 1'
#
loop_
_entity.id
_entity.type
_entity.pdbx_description
1 polymer ?
#
loop_
_entity_poly.entity_id
_entity_poly.type
_entity_poly.pdbx_seq_one_letter_code
_entity_poly.pdbx_strand_id
1 'polypeptide(L)'
;MPMVINTNVMSLNAQRNVNKTNGQLATAMQRLSSGLRVNSAKDDAAGLYTINRMTSDIRGLNQAARNAADGISLAQTAEAALGQIGDNLQRIRELAVQSSNGTVEDRTGMQA
;
A
#
# COMPACT_ATOMS: atom_id res chain seq x y z
N MET A 1 13.44 -34.86 58.50
CA MET A 1 12.54 -34.17 57.55
C MET A 1 11.13 -34.24 58.11
N PRO A 2 10.44 -33.11 58.35
CA PRO A 2 9.08 -33.17 58.89
C PRO A 2 8.16 -33.72 57.79
N MET A 3 7.57 -34.91 58.01
CA MET A 3 6.46 -35.39 57.20
C MET A 3 5.23 -34.56 57.56
N VAL A 4 4.96 -33.54 56.74
CA VAL A 4 3.76 -32.72 56.85
C VAL A 4 2.61 -33.46 56.15
N ILE A 5 1.69 -34.04 56.93
CA ILE A 5 0.60 -34.89 56.41
C ILE A 5 -0.49 -34.06 55.71
N ASN A 6 -0.73 -32.83 56.17
CA ASN A 6 -1.80 -31.96 55.63
C ASN A 6 -1.42 -31.14 54.39
N THR A 7 -0.14 -30.97 54.08
CA THR A 7 0.28 -30.14 52.93
C THR A 7 1.46 -30.78 52.23
N ASN A 8 1.21 -31.28 51.02
CA ASN A 8 2.24 -31.89 50.18
C ASN A 8 2.94 -30.82 49.32
N VAL A 9 4.08 -30.35 49.81
CA VAL A 9 4.90 -29.32 49.13
C VAL A 9 5.44 -29.81 47.77
N MET A 10 5.71 -31.11 47.63
CA MET A 10 6.17 -31.70 46.35
C MET A 10 5.06 -31.65 45.29
N SER A 11 3.83 -31.99 45.68
CA SER A 11 2.64 -31.87 44.81
C SER A 11 2.40 -30.41 44.39
N LEU A 12 2.49 -29.46 45.33
CA LEU A 12 2.36 -28.03 45.02
C LEU A 12 3.46 -27.52 44.06
N ASN A 13 4.70 -28.00 44.19
CA ASN A 13 5.78 -27.67 43.26
C ASN A 13 5.52 -28.28 41.87
N ALA A 14 5.08 -29.54 41.80
CA ALA A 14 4.70 -30.18 40.55
C ALA A 14 3.56 -29.41 39.85
N GLN A 15 2.54 -29.00 40.59
CA GLN A 15 1.41 -28.24 40.06
C GLN A 15 1.82 -26.83 39.58
N ARG A 16 2.73 -26.16 40.30
CA ARG A 16 3.34 -24.89 39.83
C ARG A 16 4.10 -25.06 38.52
N ASN A 17 4.87 -26.14 38.36
CA ASN A 17 5.59 -26.44 37.12
C ASN A 17 4.62 -26.74 35.96
N VAL A 18 3.56 -27.51 36.21
CA VAL A 18 2.52 -27.78 35.20
C VAL A 18 1.84 -26.48 34.75
N ASN A 19 1.48 -25.59 35.69
CA ASN A 19 0.89 -24.30 35.34
C ASN A 19 1.83 -23.43 34.49
N LYS A 20 3.14 -23.43 34.79
CA LYS A 20 4.14 -22.74 33.98
C LYS A 20 4.22 -23.32 32.56
N THR A 21 4.26 -24.64 32.42
CA THR A 21 4.29 -25.32 31.12
C THR A 21 3.02 -25.05 30.31
N ASN A 22 1.85 -25.10 30.95
CA ASN A 22 0.58 -24.77 30.31
C ASN A 22 0.56 -23.33 29.79
N GLY A 23 1.10 -22.37 30.55
CA GLY A 23 1.23 -20.99 30.10
C GLY A 23 2.15 -20.86 28.87
N GLN A 24 3.30 -21.53 28.87
CA GLN A 24 4.21 -21.54 27.71
C GLN A 24 3.57 -22.20 26.48
N LEU A 25 2.85 -23.30 26.66
CA LEU A 25 2.11 -23.98 25.59
C LEU A 25 1.03 -23.07 24.98
N ALA A 26 0.28 -22.34 25.80
CA ALA A 26 -0.73 -21.40 25.32
C ALA A 26 -0.11 -20.29 24.44
N THR A 27 1.03 -19.72 24.85
CA THR A 27 1.76 -18.73 24.03
C THR A 27 2.28 -19.35 22.72
N ALA A 28 2.83 -20.57 22.78
CA ALA A 28 3.30 -21.27 21.58
C ALA A 28 2.15 -21.55 20.59
N MET A 29 1.00 -21.99 21.09
CA MET A 29 -0.21 -22.20 20.30
C MET A 29 -0.73 -20.91 19.67
N GLN A 30 -0.70 -19.79 20.41
CA GLN A 30 -1.09 -18.48 19.88
C GLN A 30 -0.16 -18.03 18.74
N ARG A 31 1.16 -18.20 18.90
CA ARG A 31 2.14 -17.90 17.84
C ARG A 31 1.99 -18.82 16.64
N LEU A 32 1.72 -20.10 16.86
CA LEU A 32 1.48 -21.07 15.80
C LEU A 32 0.20 -20.72 15.01
N SER A 33 -0.90 -20.40 15.71
CA SER A 33 -2.18 -20.08 15.08
C SER A 33 -2.17 -18.74 14.34
N SER A 34 -1.40 -17.76 14.81
CA SER A 34 -1.27 -16.44 14.17
C SER A 34 -0.22 -16.41 13.07
N GLY A 35 0.78 -17.30 13.13
CA GLY A 35 2.00 -17.20 12.35
C GLY A 35 2.91 -16.02 12.73
N LEU A 36 2.54 -15.23 13.74
CA LEU A 36 3.28 -14.04 14.17
C LEU A 36 4.07 -14.32 15.44
N ARG A 37 5.35 -13.90 15.46
CA ARG A 37 6.19 -13.98 16.65
C ARG A 37 5.70 -13.02 17.76
N VAL A 38 5.28 -11.82 17.37
CA VAL A 38 4.76 -10.77 18.25
C VAL A 38 3.27 -10.64 17.99
N ASN A 39 2.45 -11.07 18.94
CA ASN A 39 0.99 -11.04 18.82
C ASN A 39 0.36 -9.87 19.59
N SER A 40 1.00 -9.43 20.66
CA SER A 40 0.50 -8.36 21.51
C SER A 40 1.60 -7.43 21.99
N ALA A 41 1.22 -6.21 22.40
CA ALA A 41 2.14 -5.26 23.02
C ALA A 41 2.72 -5.78 24.35
N LYS A 42 2.10 -6.80 24.97
CA LYS A 42 2.62 -7.48 26.15
C LYS A 42 3.84 -8.34 25.83
N ASP A 43 3.93 -8.87 24.61
CA ASP A 43 5.02 -9.74 24.18
C ASP A 43 6.27 -8.93 23.78
N ASP A 44 6.07 -7.82 23.04
CA ASP A 44 7.14 -6.93 22.58
C ASP A 44 6.54 -5.59 22.08
N ALA A 45 6.45 -4.59 22.96
CA ALA A 45 5.86 -3.29 22.62
C ALA A 45 6.67 -2.53 21.56
N ALA A 46 8.00 -2.57 21.63
CA ALA A 46 8.88 -1.87 20.70
C ALA A 46 8.88 -2.54 19.31
N GLY A 47 8.90 -3.89 19.29
CA GLY A 47 8.75 -4.67 18.06
C GLY A 47 7.41 -4.44 17.40
N LEU A 48 6.31 -4.46 18.18
CA LEU A 48 4.98 -4.20 17.64
C LEU A 48 4.84 -2.75 17.10
N TYR A 49 5.40 -1.75 17.79
CA TYR A 49 5.42 -0.37 17.30
C TYR A 49 6.15 -0.26 15.95
N THR A 50 7.33 -0.87 15.85
CA THR A 50 8.13 -0.86 14.61
C THR A 50 7.40 -1.56 13.47
N ILE A 51 6.78 -2.72 13.74
CA ILE A 51 5.97 -3.46 12.75
C ILE A 51 4.77 -2.60 12.29
N ASN A 52 4.08 -1.94 13.21
CA ASN A 52 2.94 -1.07 12.86
C ASN A 52 3.39 0.13 12.01
N ARG A 53 4.53 0.74 12.35
CA ARG A 53 5.13 1.81 11.55
C ARG A 53 5.47 1.33 10.13
N MET A 54 6.20 0.22 10.01
CA MET A 54 6.53 -0.39 8.72
C MET A 54 5.27 -0.73 7.91
N THR A 55 4.22 -1.25 8.57
CA THR A 55 2.94 -1.56 7.92
C THR A 55 2.25 -0.29 7.41
N SER A 56 2.31 0.80 8.18
CA SER A 56 1.80 2.11 7.76
C SER A 56 2.57 2.64 6.55
N ASP A 57 3.90 2.57 6.58
CA ASP A 57 4.77 3.00 5.48
C ASP A 57 4.48 2.19 4.20
N ILE A 58 4.35 0.87 4.31
CA ILE A 58 3.98 -0.01 3.19
C ILE A 58 2.63 0.41 2.58
N ARG A 59 1.61 0.67 3.41
CA ARG A 59 0.31 1.14 2.93
C ARG A 59 0.41 2.50 2.24
N GLY A 60 1.19 3.42 2.81
CA GLY A 60 1.48 4.73 2.23
C GLY A 60 2.16 4.61 0.86
N LEU A 61 3.21 3.79 0.76
CA LEU A 61 3.93 3.54 -0.49
C LEU A 61 3.05 2.88 -1.55
N ASN A 62 2.20 1.92 -1.17
CA ASN A 62 1.24 1.31 -2.09
C ASN A 62 0.24 2.34 -2.65
N GLN A 63 -0.21 3.29 -1.82
CA GLN A 63 -1.05 4.38 -2.31
C GLN A 63 -0.27 5.36 -3.19
N ALA A 64 0.97 5.70 -2.83
CA ALA A 64 1.82 6.56 -3.64
C ALA A 64 2.08 5.95 -5.03
N ALA A 65 2.31 4.63 -5.11
CA ALA A 65 2.47 3.92 -6.37
C ALA A 65 1.21 4.00 -7.25
N ARG A 66 0.02 3.85 -6.65
CA ARG A 66 -1.26 4.05 -7.37
C ARG A 66 -1.42 5.50 -7.85
N ASN A 67 -1.16 6.47 -7.00
CA ASN A 67 -1.24 7.89 -7.36
C ASN A 67 -0.27 8.24 -8.50
N ALA A 68 0.93 7.65 -8.50
CA ALA A 68 1.90 7.83 -9.58
C ALA A 68 1.39 7.24 -10.91
N ALA A 69 0.77 6.05 -10.87
CA ALA A 69 0.14 5.45 -12.04
C ALA A 69 -0.99 6.33 -12.59
N ASP A 70 -1.85 6.86 -11.73
CA ASP A 70 -2.92 7.78 -12.12
C ASP A 70 -2.36 9.07 -12.74
N GLY A 71 -1.28 9.62 -12.17
CA GLY A 71 -0.57 10.78 -12.72
C GLY A 71 0.01 10.52 -14.11
N ILE A 72 0.56 9.32 -14.34
CA ILE A 72 1.03 8.90 -15.67
C ILE A 72 -0.13 8.80 -16.65
N SER A 73 -1.26 8.19 -16.26
CA SER A 73 -2.44 8.09 -17.12
C SER A 73 -3.02 9.46 -17.49
N LEU A 74 -3.00 10.41 -16.55
CA LEU A 74 -3.40 11.79 -16.82
C LEU A 74 -2.44 12.46 -17.81
N ALA A 75 -1.13 12.32 -17.60
CA ALA A 75 -0.12 12.88 -18.49
C ALA A 75 -0.22 12.31 -19.90
N GLN A 76 -0.45 11.00 -20.05
CA GLN A 76 -0.66 10.34 -21.34
C GLN A 76 -1.92 10.86 -22.06
N THR A 77 -3.01 11.08 -21.31
CA THR A 77 -4.24 11.67 -21.87
C THR A 77 -4.00 13.09 -22.35
N ALA A 78 -3.25 13.89 -21.58
CA ALA A 78 -2.87 15.23 -21.96
C ALA A 78 -1.94 15.25 -23.20
N GLU A 79 -0.97 14.33 -23.27
CA GLU A 79 -0.07 14.17 -24.41
C GLU A 79 -0.84 13.83 -25.70
N ALA A 80 -1.80 12.89 -25.63
CA ALA A 80 -2.66 12.56 -26.77
C ALA A 80 -3.48 13.77 -27.25
N ALA A 81 -4.06 14.53 -26.32
CA ALA A 81 -4.80 15.74 -26.65
C ALA A 81 -3.91 16.83 -27.27
N LEU A 82 -2.69 17.02 -26.77
CA LEU A 82 -1.71 17.96 -27.33
C LEU A 82 -1.26 17.53 -28.73
N GLY A 83 -1.13 16.23 -29.00
CA GLY A 83 -0.87 15.71 -30.34
C GLY A 83 -1.95 16.16 -31.33
N GLN A 84 -3.22 15.98 -30.98
CA GLN A 84 -4.34 16.40 -31.82
C GLN A 84 -4.42 17.93 -32.00
N ILE A 85 -4.09 18.71 -30.97
CA ILE A 85 -3.96 20.17 -31.11
C ILE A 85 -2.84 20.52 -32.09
N GLY A 86 -1.70 19.83 -32.02
CA GLY A 86 -0.59 20.01 -32.95
C GLY A 86 -1.00 19.78 -34.41
N ASP A 87 -1.68 18.67 -34.67
CA ASP A 87 -2.18 18.33 -36.02
C ASP A 87 -3.18 19.37 -36.54
N ASN A 88 -4.11 19.82 -35.68
CA ASN A 88 -5.06 20.88 -36.01
C ASN A 88 -4.34 22.21 -36.33
N LEU A 89 -3.30 22.58 -35.57
CA LEU A 89 -2.52 23.79 -35.83
C LEU A 89 -1.76 23.70 -37.15
N GLN A 90 -1.23 22.52 -37.51
CA GLN A 90 -0.63 22.31 -38.82
C GLN A 90 -1.66 22.49 -39.94
N ARG A 91 -2.86 21.92 -39.78
CA ARG A 91 -3.95 22.08 -40.74
C ARG A 91 -4.38 23.54 -40.90
N ILE A 92 -4.52 24.27 -39.79
CA ILE A 92 -4.82 25.72 -39.81
C ILE A 92 -3.72 26.48 -40.56
N ARG A 93 -2.44 26.14 -40.35
CA ARG A 93 -1.32 26.76 -41.06
C ARG A 93 -1.40 26.49 -42.57
N GLU A 94 -1.70 25.26 -42.98
CA GLU A 94 -1.90 24.92 -44.40
C GLU A 94 -3.02 25.77 -45.01
N LEU A 95 -4.19 25.82 -44.35
CA LEU A 95 -5.34 26.61 -44.78
C LEU A 95 -5.00 28.11 -44.86
N ALA A 96 -4.25 28.65 -43.90
CA ALA A 96 -3.81 30.04 -43.91
C ALA A 96 -2.90 30.35 -45.12
N VAL A 97 -1.92 29.49 -45.41
CA VAL A 97 -1.04 29.64 -46.59
C VAL A 97 -1.84 29.50 -47.88
N GLN A 98 -2.75 28.53 -47.97
CA GLN A 98 -3.65 28.37 -49.11
C GLN A 98 -4.52 29.62 -49.33
N SER A 99 -5.06 30.22 -48.26
CA SER A 99 -5.88 31.44 -48.33
C SER A 99 -5.10 32.71 -48.73
N SER A 100 -3.78 32.70 -48.52
CA SER A 100 -2.87 33.78 -48.89
C SER A 100 -2.41 33.71 -50.34
N ASN A 101 -2.38 32.52 -50.95
CA ASN A 101 -2.17 32.35 -52.39
C ASN A 101 -3.49 32.70 -53.10
N GLY A 102 -3.60 33.94 -53.58
CA GLY A 102 -4.82 34.58 -54.09
C GLY A 102 -5.48 33.99 -55.34
N THR A 103 -5.18 32.76 -55.73
CA THR A 103 -5.76 32.08 -56.91
C THR A 103 -7.03 31.28 -56.62
N VAL A 104 -7.47 31.21 -55.35
CA VAL A 104 -8.70 30.52 -54.95
C VAL A 104 -9.84 31.54 -54.88
N GLU A 105 -10.69 31.56 -55.91
CA GLU A 105 -11.91 32.40 -56.01
C GLU A 105 -12.96 32.10 -54.91
N ASP A 106 -12.81 31.02 -54.16
CA ASP A 106 -13.79 30.58 -53.16
C ASP A 106 -13.21 30.60 -51.73
N ARG A 107 -13.17 31.79 -51.13
CA ARG A 107 -12.76 31.99 -49.71
C ARG A 107 -13.83 31.58 -48.71
N THR A 108 -14.99 31.15 -49.18
CA THR A 108 -16.19 30.83 -48.39
C THR A 108 -16.15 29.41 -47.82
N GLY A 109 -15.49 28.46 -48.50
CA GLY A 109 -15.37 27.07 -48.04
C GLY A 109 -14.24 26.79 -47.02
N MET A 110 -13.30 27.72 -46.80
CA MET A 110 -12.15 27.53 -45.90
C MET A 110 -12.38 28.07 -44.46
N GLN A 111 -13.54 28.66 -44.16
CA GLN A 111 -13.83 29.30 -42.87
C GLN A 111 -14.75 28.48 -41.94
N ALA A 112 -15.24 27.32 -42.41
CA ALA A 112 -16.05 26.38 -41.62
C ALA A 112 -15.23 25.14 -41.28
#